data_AF-A0A221NL62-F1
#
_entry.id   AF-A0A221NL62-F1
#
_cell.length_a   1.000
_cell.length_b   1.000
_cell.length_c   1.000
_cell.angle_alpha   90.00
_cell.angle_beta   90.00
_cell.angle_gamma   90.00
#
_symmetry.space_group_name_H-M   'P 1'
#
loop_
_entity.id
_entity.type
_entity.pdbx_description
1 polymer ?
#
loop_
_entity_poly.entity_id
_entity_poly.type
_entity_poly.pdbx_seq_one_letter_code
_entity_poly.pdbx_strand_id
1 'polypeptide(L)'
;MSAHLDATPIYRITEEILGERLRQHAKWGEQNHSNGTGPHEVPLIGLWYRADASDPLEDFDAKDIATAAKASTDHAAKQGTLTYADIFLEEVFEALAEGDPEKLRLELIQCAAVATAWVEKIDRDKAKAED
;
A
#
# COMPACT_ATOMS: atom_id res chain seq x y z
N MET A 1 -3.36 32.79 -14.08
CA MET A 1 -4.20 32.77 -12.87
C MET A 1 -3.73 31.60 -12.02
N SER A 2 -3.01 31.88 -10.93
CA SER A 2 -2.64 30.84 -9.97
C SER A 2 -3.90 30.54 -9.15
N ALA A 3 -4.49 29.36 -9.33
CA ALA A 3 -5.57 28.92 -8.46
C ALA A 3 -4.95 28.67 -7.08
N HIS A 4 -5.33 29.49 -6.10
CA HIS A 4 -4.99 29.21 -4.71
C HIS A 4 -5.63 27.87 -4.35
N LEU A 5 -4.81 26.91 -3.95
CA LEU A 5 -5.29 25.64 -3.41
C LEU A 5 -6.10 25.96 -2.14
N ASP A 6 -7.41 25.70 -2.17
CA ASP A 6 -8.21 25.72 -0.93
C ASP A 6 -7.81 24.50 -0.11
N ALA A 7 -7.26 24.74 1.08
CA ALA A 7 -6.79 23.67 1.96
C ALA A 7 -7.93 22.95 2.70
N THR A 8 -9.15 23.50 2.72
CA THR A 8 -10.27 22.95 3.49
C THR A 8 -10.61 21.50 3.11
N PRO A 9 -10.72 21.13 1.82
CA PRO A 9 -10.92 19.73 1.44
C PRO A 9 -9.72 18.83 1.80
N ILE A 10 -8.51 19.38 1.72
CA ILE A 10 -7.27 18.64 1.99
C ILE A 10 -7.19 18.27 3.48
N TYR A 11 -7.56 19.18 4.37
CA TYR A 11 -7.60 18.89 5.81
C TYR A 11 -8.55 17.73 6.13
N ARG A 12 -9.74 17.70 5.53
CA ARG A 12 -10.68 16.58 5.71
C ARG A 12 -10.10 15.25 5.23
N ILE A 13 -9.44 15.26 4.08
CA ILE A 13 -8.75 14.06 3.56
C ILE A 13 -7.67 13.60 4.54
N THR A 14 -6.88 14.52 5.10
CA THR A 14 -5.86 14.17 6.10
C THR A 14 -6.46 13.61 7.40
N GLU A 15 -7.59 14.13 7.86
CA GLU A 15 -8.33 13.58 9.02
C GLU A 15 -8.80 12.14 8.75
N GLU A 16 -9.24 11.86 7.53
CA GLU A 16 -9.65 10.51 7.14
C GLU A 16 -8.47 9.53 7.03
N ILE A 17 -7.33 9.98 6.50
CA ILE A 17 -6.08 9.19 6.49
C ILE A 17 -5.67 8.87 7.92
N LEU A 18 -5.72 9.84 8.83
CA LEU A 18 -5.45 9.61 10.25
C LEU A 18 -6.44 8.60 10.83
N GLY A 19 -7.73 8.74 10.52
CA GLY A 19 -8.76 7.80 10.97
C GLY A 19 -8.49 6.37 10.51
N GLU A 20 -8.15 6.17 9.24
CA GLU A 20 -7.74 4.87 8.70
C GLU A 20 -6.47 4.35 9.39
N ARG A 21 -5.43 5.18 9.53
CA ARG A 21 -4.19 4.78 10.19
C ARG A 21 -4.45 4.30 11.62
N LEU A 22 -5.29 5.01 12.38
CA LEU A 22 -5.70 4.61 13.72
C LEU A 22 -6.47 3.28 13.72
N ARG A 23 -7.35 3.04 12.74
CA ARG A 23 -8.04 1.74 12.58
C ARG A 23 -7.06 0.60 12.30
N GLN A 24 -6.11 0.81 11.39
CA GLN A 24 -5.08 -0.18 11.08
C GLN A 24 -4.22 -0.49 12.31
N HIS A 25 -3.84 0.54 13.08
CA HIS A 25 -3.12 0.34 14.34
C HIS A 25 -3.96 -0.41 15.38
N ALA A 26 -5.25 -0.09 15.53
CA ALA A 26 -6.14 -0.84 16.42
C ALA A 26 -6.28 -2.32 16.01
N LYS A 27 -6.26 -2.60 14.71
CA LYS A 27 -6.37 -3.96 14.15
C LYS A 27 -5.09 -4.77 14.30
N TRP A 28 -3.93 -4.17 14.02
CA TRP A 28 -2.66 -4.89 13.87
C TRP A 28 -1.56 -4.49 14.86
N GLY A 29 -1.78 -3.44 15.66
CA GLY A 29 -0.79 -2.86 16.56
C GLY A 29 0.26 -2.00 15.84
N GLU A 30 1.37 -1.75 16.53
CA GLU A 30 2.55 -1.10 15.92
C GLU A 30 3.18 -2.05 14.90
N GLN A 31 3.32 -1.58 13.66
CA GLN A 31 3.98 -2.33 12.59
C GLN A 31 5.43 -1.85 12.45
N ASN A 32 6.36 -2.78 12.27
CA ASN A 32 7.79 -2.52 12.11
C ASN A 32 8.41 -3.41 11.02
N HIS A 33 7.68 -3.60 9.92
CA HIS A 33 8.12 -4.42 8.78
C HIS A 33 9.36 -3.83 8.11
N SER A 34 10.10 -4.69 7.40
CA SER A 34 11.18 -4.22 6.55
C SER A 34 10.64 -3.39 5.38
N ASN A 35 11.50 -2.57 4.76
CA ASN A 35 11.05 -1.65 3.70
C ASN A 35 10.64 -2.39 2.41
N GLY A 36 11.39 -3.42 1.99
CA GLY A 36 11.17 -4.06 0.68
C GLY A 36 11.55 -3.14 -0.50
N THR A 37 12.54 -2.26 -0.31
CA THR A 37 12.98 -1.26 -1.29
C THR A 37 14.48 -1.35 -1.54
N GLY A 38 14.92 -1.11 -2.77
CA GLY A 38 16.33 -1.02 -3.13
C GLY A 38 16.57 -1.35 -4.60
N PRO A 39 17.77 -1.10 -5.14
CA PRO A 39 18.09 -1.34 -6.55
C PRO A 39 18.07 -2.83 -6.95
N HIS A 40 17.98 -3.74 -5.98
CA HIS A 40 17.95 -5.19 -6.19
C HIS A 40 16.63 -5.83 -5.75
N GLU A 41 15.69 -5.04 -5.21
CA GLU A 41 14.36 -5.53 -4.87
C GLU A 41 13.50 -5.54 -6.13
N VAL A 42 12.77 -6.64 -6.34
CA VAL A 42 11.87 -6.80 -7.50
C VAL A 42 10.44 -6.96 -7.00
N PRO A 43 9.80 -5.86 -6.56
CA PRO A 43 8.53 -5.92 -5.82
C PRO A 43 7.35 -6.45 -6.65
N LEU A 44 7.49 -6.53 -7.98
CA LEU A 44 6.47 -7.04 -8.90
C LEU A 44 6.74 -8.47 -9.39
N ILE A 45 7.86 -9.09 -9.02
CA ILE A 45 8.21 -10.42 -9.54
C ILE A 45 7.19 -11.49 -9.14
N GLY A 46 6.60 -11.38 -7.95
CA GLY A 46 5.54 -12.26 -7.47
C GLY A 46 4.24 -12.14 -8.25
N LEU A 47 3.99 -10.98 -8.88
CA LEU A 47 2.85 -10.77 -9.77
C LEU A 47 3.11 -11.41 -11.14
N TRP A 48 4.32 -11.23 -11.68
CA TRP A 48 4.72 -11.82 -12.97
C TRP A 48 4.86 -13.34 -12.95
N TYR A 49 5.17 -13.95 -11.80
CA TYR A 49 5.25 -15.41 -11.67
C TYR A 49 3.87 -16.09 -11.60
N ARG A 50 2.80 -15.33 -11.33
CA ARG A 50 1.41 -15.81 -11.29
C ARG A 50 0.68 -15.66 -12.62
N ALA A 51 1.14 -14.75 -13.48
CA ALA A 51 0.83 -14.80 -14.90
C ALA A 51 1.66 -15.95 -15.49
N ASP A 52 1.02 -17.06 -15.83
CA ASP A 52 1.66 -18.07 -16.66
C ASP A 52 2.17 -17.36 -17.93
N ALA A 53 3.47 -17.47 -18.24
CA ALA A 53 4.06 -16.83 -19.41
C ALA A 53 3.48 -17.34 -20.74
N SER A 54 2.65 -18.38 -20.71
CA SER A 54 1.86 -18.86 -21.83
C SER A 54 0.46 -18.25 -21.95
N ASP A 55 0.00 -17.51 -20.92
CA ASP A 55 -1.25 -16.76 -20.95
C ASP A 55 -0.97 -15.39 -21.59
N PRO A 56 -1.59 -15.08 -22.75
CA PRO A 56 -1.39 -13.78 -23.38
C PRO A 56 -1.84 -12.67 -22.43
N LEU A 57 -0.98 -11.65 -22.25
CA LEU A 57 -1.26 -10.41 -21.51
C LEU A 57 -2.57 -9.69 -21.93
N GLU A 58 -3.20 -10.14 -23.02
CA GLU A 58 -4.45 -9.60 -23.56
C GLU A 58 -5.67 -9.88 -22.66
N ASP A 59 -5.62 -10.92 -21.80
CA ASP A 59 -6.73 -11.27 -20.88
C ASP A 59 -6.42 -10.95 -19.39
N PHE A 60 -5.31 -10.26 -19.10
CA PHE A 60 -4.91 -9.93 -17.73
C PHE A 60 -5.44 -8.57 -17.31
N ASP A 61 -6.38 -8.52 -16.36
CA ASP A 61 -7.02 -7.29 -15.92
C ASP A 61 -6.52 -6.75 -14.56
N ALA A 62 -6.99 -5.57 -14.16
CA ALA A 62 -6.57 -4.94 -12.90
C ALA A 62 -6.97 -5.76 -11.65
N LYS A 63 -8.05 -6.53 -11.71
CA LYS A 63 -8.51 -7.39 -10.60
C LYS A 63 -7.62 -8.61 -10.45
N ASP A 64 -7.10 -9.15 -11.54
CA ASP A 64 -6.11 -10.24 -11.49
C ASP A 64 -4.83 -9.77 -10.79
N ILE A 65 -4.37 -8.55 -11.09
CA ILE A 65 -3.23 -7.93 -10.43
C ILE A 65 -3.51 -7.72 -8.94
N ALA A 66 -4.65 -7.14 -8.57
CA ALA A 66 -5.05 -6.94 -7.18
C ALA A 66 -5.10 -8.26 -6.40
N THR A 67 -5.69 -9.30 -7.00
CA THR A 67 -5.78 -10.65 -6.43
C THR A 67 -4.39 -11.25 -6.22
N ALA A 68 -3.49 -11.11 -7.20
CA ALA A 68 -2.12 -11.61 -7.11
C ALA A 68 -1.31 -10.86 -6.04
N ALA A 69 -1.51 -9.54 -5.90
CA ALA A 69 -0.87 -8.70 -4.90
C ALA A 69 -1.28 -9.14 -3.49
N LYS A 70 -2.58 -9.24 -3.22
CA LYS A 70 -3.13 -9.76 -1.96
C LYS A 70 -2.58 -11.15 -1.63
N ALA A 71 -2.56 -12.05 -2.61
CA ALA A 71 -2.03 -13.40 -2.41
C ALA A 71 -0.51 -13.42 -2.14
N SER A 72 0.24 -12.43 -2.63
CA SER A 72 1.66 -12.25 -2.32
C SER A 72 1.84 -11.74 -0.88
N THR A 73 1.09 -10.71 -0.48
CA THR A 73 1.13 -10.18 0.89
C THR A 73 0.76 -11.24 1.91
N ASP A 74 -0.33 -11.96 1.69
CA ASP A 74 -0.77 -13.06 2.57
C ASP A 74 0.30 -14.15 2.69
N HIS A 75 0.99 -14.45 1.59
CA HIS A 75 2.08 -15.43 1.59
C HIS A 75 3.27 -14.91 2.40
N ALA A 76 3.73 -13.69 2.13
CA ALA A 76 4.84 -13.06 2.85
C ALA A 76 4.54 -12.92 4.35
N ALA A 77 3.31 -12.55 4.72
CA ALA A 77 2.84 -12.51 6.10
C ALA A 77 2.95 -13.88 6.78
N LYS A 78 2.50 -14.95 6.11
CA LYS A 78 2.60 -16.34 6.64
C LYS A 78 4.04 -16.82 6.78
N GLN A 79 4.96 -16.36 5.93
CA GLN A 79 6.39 -16.71 5.99
C GLN A 79 7.19 -15.80 6.94
N GLY A 80 6.59 -14.74 7.49
CA GLY A 80 7.31 -13.76 8.31
C GLY A 80 8.28 -12.89 7.51
N THR A 81 8.10 -12.80 6.20
CA THR A 81 8.93 -12.00 5.28
C THR A 81 8.22 -10.76 4.77
N LEU A 82 7.08 -10.41 5.38
CA LEU A 82 6.27 -9.27 4.97
C LEU A 82 7.05 -7.95 5.03
N THR A 83 6.91 -7.16 3.98
CA THR A 83 7.51 -5.83 3.87
C THR A 83 6.43 -4.75 3.77
N TYR A 84 6.79 -3.49 4.00
CA TYR A 84 5.89 -2.38 3.71
C TYR A 84 5.59 -2.23 2.21
N ALA A 85 6.53 -2.60 1.33
CA ALA A 85 6.29 -2.60 -0.11
C ALA A 85 5.18 -3.59 -0.51
N ASP A 86 5.12 -4.77 0.11
CA ASP A 86 4.04 -5.74 -0.14
C ASP A 86 2.67 -5.15 0.24
N ILE A 87 2.56 -4.61 1.45
CA ILE A 87 1.31 -4.03 1.97
C ILE A 87 0.88 -2.84 1.11
N PHE A 88 1.82 -1.95 0.76
CA PHE A 88 1.51 -0.77 -0.02
C PHE A 88 1.04 -1.12 -1.44
N LEU A 89 1.70 -2.09 -2.08
CA LEU A 89 1.30 -2.52 -3.41
C LEU A 89 -0.05 -3.24 -3.43
N GLU A 90 -0.38 -4.02 -2.39
CA GLU A 90 -1.73 -4.59 -2.26
C GLU A 90 -2.80 -3.50 -2.29
N GLU A 91 -2.71 -2.49 -1.42
CA GLU A 91 -3.71 -1.41 -1.36
C GLU A 91 -3.75 -0.61 -2.67
N VAL A 92 -2.59 -0.36 -3.30
CA VAL A 92 -2.53 0.36 -4.59
C VAL A 92 -3.23 -0.44 -5.68
N PHE A 93 -3.00 -1.76 -5.77
CA PHE A 93 -3.64 -2.56 -6.81
C PHE A 93 -5.12 -2.80 -6.53
N GLU A 94 -5.55 -2.89 -5.27
CA GLU A 94 -6.98 -2.87 -4.91
C GLU A 94 -7.65 -1.56 -5.36
N ALA A 95 -7.00 -0.41 -5.13
CA ALA A 95 -7.49 0.88 -5.63
C ALA A 95 -7.58 0.92 -7.16
N LEU A 96 -6.53 0.47 -7.88
CA LEU A 96 -6.49 0.50 -9.35
C LEU A 96 -7.52 -0.44 -10.00
N ALA A 97 -7.95 -1.48 -9.29
CA ALA A 97 -8.99 -2.41 -9.76
C ALA A 97 -10.42 -1.90 -9.51
N GLU A 98 -10.59 -0.84 -8.72
CA GLU A 98 -11.91 -0.34 -8.31
C GLU A 98 -12.52 0.61 -9.35
N GLY A 99 -13.74 0.29 -9.78
CA GLY A 99 -14.50 1.06 -10.76
C GLY A 99 -15.56 1.98 -10.14
N ASP A 100 -15.92 1.75 -8.88
CA ASP A 100 -16.84 2.58 -8.11
C ASP A 100 -16.10 3.77 -7.48
N PRO A 101 -16.48 5.03 -7.78
CA PRO A 101 -15.76 6.21 -7.28
C PRO A 101 -15.73 6.36 -5.76
N GLU A 102 -16.77 5.90 -5.05
CA GLU A 102 -16.82 6.02 -3.58
C GLU A 102 -15.87 5.01 -2.95
N LYS A 103 -15.84 3.78 -3.47
CA LYS A 103 -14.90 2.75 -3.02
C LYS A 103 -13.47 3.08 -3.39
N LEU A 104 -13.20 3.54 -4.61
CA LEU A 104 -11.87 3.97 -5.04
C LEU A 104 -11.30 5.01 -4.07
N ARG A 105 -12.13 5.96 -3.64
CA ARG A 105 -11.74 6.96 -2.66
C ARG A 105 -11.32 6.33 -1.33
N LEU A 106 -12.01 5.29 -0.85
CA LEU A 106 -11.64 4.58 0.38
C LEU A 106 -10.30 3.84 0.21
N GLU A 107 -10.10 3.14 -0.89
CA GLU A 107 -8.84 2.42 -1.16
C GLU A 107 -7.64 3.37 -1.25
N LEU A 108 -7.83 4.56 -1.85
CA LEU A 108 -6.79 5.60 -1.89
C LEU A 108 -6.45 6.15 -0.49
N ILE A 109 -7.44 6.24 0.41
CA ILE A 109 -7.20 6.60 1.81
C ILE A 109 -6.43 5.50 2.53
N GLN A 110 -6.72 4.23 2.26
CA GLN A 110 -5.96 3.08 2.78
C GLN A 110 -4.50 3.10 2.31
N CYS A 111 -4.25 3.34 1.02
CA CYS A 111 -2.90 3.51 0.48
C CYS A 111 -2.12 4.59 1.24
N ALA A 112 -2.74 5.76 1.43
CA ALA A 112 -2.12 6.88 2.12
C ALA A 112 -1.87 6.59 3.62
N ALA A 113 -2.75 5.84 4.28
CA ALA A 113 -2.56 5.41 5.65
C ALA A 113 -1.41 4.41 5.80
N VAL A 114 -1.23 3.49 4.83
CA VAL A 114 -0.06 2.59 4.81
C VAL A 114 1.24 3.37 4.58
N ALA A 115 1.25 4.31 3.64
CA ALA A 115 2.41 5.17 3.43
C ALA A 115 2.75 5.99 4.70
N THR A 116 1.74 6.50 5.39
CA THR A 116 1.90 7.19 6.68
C THR A 116 2.53 6.25 7.72
N ALA A 117 2.00 5.03 7.89
CA ALA A 117 2.53 4.04 8.82
C ALA A 117 3.99 3.68 8.52
N TRP A 118 4.36 3.66 7.24
CA TRP A 118 5.72 3.36 6.80
C TRP A 118 6.69 4.50 7.14
N VAL A 119 6.31 5.74 6.84
CA VAL A 119 7.10 6.92 7.22
C VAL A 119 7.27 7.02 8.74
N GLU A 120 6.19 6.79 9.51
CA GLU A 120 6.27 6.73 10.98
C GLU A 120 7.35 5.75 11.46
N LYS A 121 7.45 4.57 10.83
CA LYS A 121 8.47 3.57 11.15
C LYS A 121 9.88 4.06 10.80
N ILE A 122 10.07 4.66 9.63
CA ILE A 122 11.35 5.23 9.21
C ILE A 122 11.82 6.31 10.19
N ASP A 123 10.91 7.20 10.59
CA ASP A 123 11.22 8.27 11.53
C ASP A 123 11.58 7.72 12.93
N ARG A 124 10.85 6.69 13.40
CA ARG A 124 11.20 5.99 14.65
C ARG A 124 12.58 5.34 14.57
N ASP A 125 12.90 4.69 13.46
CA ASP A 125 14.21 4.04 13.28
C ASP A 125 15.34 5.06 13.27
N LYS A 126 15.12 6.21 12.61
CA LYS A 126 16.09 7.31 12.60
C LYS A 126 16.33 7.86 14.00
N ALA A 127 15.27 8.14 14.76
CA ALA A 127 15.40 8.64 16.13
C ALA A 127 16.20 7.67 17.01
N LYS A 128 15.95 6.36 16.91
CA LYS A 128 16.72 5.34 17.66
C LYS A 128 18.19 5.24 17.28
N ALA A 129 18.57 5.65 16.07
CA ALA A 129 19.96 5.62 15.62
C ALA A 129 20.74 6.87 16.03
N GLU A 130 20.05 7.93 16.45
CA GLU A 130 20.63 9.19 16.92
C GLU A 130 20.85 9.21 18.46
N ASP A 131 20.23 8.26 19.18
CA ASP A 131 20.40 8.01 20.64
C ASP A 131 21.60 7.10 20.95
#